data_AF-F9YPY6-F1
#
_entry.id   AF-F9YPY6-F1
#
_cell.length_a   1.000
_cell.length_b   1.000
_cell.length_c   1.000
_cell.angle_alpha   90.00
_cell.angle_beta   90.00
_cell.angle_gamma   90.00
#
_symmetry.space_group_name_H-M   'P 1'
#
loop_
_entity.id
_entity.type
_entity.pdbx_description
1 polymer ?
#
loop_
_entity_poly.entity_id
_entity_poly.type
_entity_poly.pdbx_seq_one_letter_code
_entity_poly.pdbx_strand_id
1 'polypeptide(L)'
;MAQKYGCSLKTIQRKIDRYNIENQEKTSRKVIVLMDTTYWGRTFGVMLFKDAITKENLLKYFVKNETNALYVQGIKELQNKGFQIAAIVCDGRKGLLKSFGAIPVQMCQFHQSEIIRRYLTKKPKLKAGQELKEIVDLMTITDKESFEGALGEWFEKWEDFLNERSVNPLKNKTFYKHKKLRSAYRSLKTNLPWLFTWYDHIELNIPNTTNAIDGHFADLKNKLRNHNGLSIIRKKKFIEGFLKA
;
A
#
# COMPACT_ATOMS: atom_id res chain seq x y z
N MET A 1 -2.57 24.25 -24.76
CA MET A 1 -1.12 24.54 -24.63
C MET A 1 -0.51 25.06 -25.93
N ALA A 2 -0.61 24.34 -27.06
CA ALA A 2 -0.12 24.81 -28.37
C ALA A 2 -0.70 26.18 -28.80
N GLN A 3 -2.03 26.33 -28.75
CA GLN A 3 -2.71 27.61 -29.00
C GLN A 3 -2.31 28.70 -27.99
N LYS A 4 -2.20 28.34 -26.70
CA LYS A 4 -1.82 29.29 -25.63
C LYS A 4 -0.41 29.88 -25.81
N TYR A 5 0.54 29.08 -26.32
CA TYR A 5 1.94 29.49 -26.48
C TYR A 5 2.32 29.74 -27.95
N GLY A 6 1.35 29.85 -28.85
CA GLY A 6 1.58 30.13 -30.28
C GLY A 6 2.58 29.17 -30.95
N CYS A 7 2.68 27.92 -30.50
CA CYS A 7 3.71 26.98 -30.98
C CYS A 7 3.14 25.60 -31.27
N SER A 8 3.80 24.86 -32.18
CA SER A 8 3.39 23.52 -32.56
C SER A 8 3.49 22.53 -31.38
N LEU A 9 2.66 21.47 -31.40
CA LEU A 9 2.76 20.36 -30.44
C LEU A 9 4.18 19.75 -30.41
N LYS A 10 4.85 19.63 -31.56
CA LYS A 10 6.22 19.13 -31.66
C LYS A 10 7.22 20.05 -30.95
N THR A 11 7.02 21.37 -31.02
CA THR A 11 7.87 22.35 -30.33
C THR A 11 7.76 22.21 -28.81
N ILE A 12 6.54 22.06 -28.29
CA ILE A 12 6.31 21.84 -26.84
C ILE A 12 6.95 20.53 -26.39
N GLN A 13 6.75 19.45 -27.14
CA GLN A 13 7.36 18.14 -26.83
C GLN A 13 8.89 18.23 -26.78
N ARG A 14 9.53 18.88 -27.75
CA ARG A 14 10.99 19.09 -27.72
C ARG A 14 11.47 19.86 -26.50
N LYS A 15 10.72 20.88 -26.06
CA LYS A 15 11.05 21.63 -24.84
C LYS A 15 10.95 20.75 -23.59
N ILE A 16 9.90 19.94 -23.48
CA ILE A 16 9.75 18.95 -22.41
C ILE A 16 10.91 17.95 -22.45
N ASP A 17 11.25 17.43 -23.62
CA ASP A 17 12.31 16.43 -23.80
C ASP A 17 13.70 17.00 -23.42
N ARG A 18 13.93 18.30 -23.60
CA ARG A 18 15.18 18.99 -23.20
C ARG A 18 15.24 19.43 -21.73
N TYR A 19 14.11 19.52 -21.04
CA TYR A 19 14.08 20.01 -19.67
C TYR A 19 14.77 19.04 -18.70
N ASN A 20 15.81 19.48 -17.98
CA ASN A 20 16.48 18.65 -16.98
C ASN A 20 15.84 18.85 -15.60
N ILE A 21 15.52 17.74 -14.95
CA ILE A 21 14.89 17.73 -13.64
C ILE A 21 16.01 17.64 -12.61
N GLU A 22 16.42 18.78 -12.04
CA GLU A 22 17.48 18.79 -11.01
C GLU A 22 17.01 18.11 -9.72
N ASN A 23 17.59 17.00 -9.29
CA ASN A 23 17.22 16.45 -7.99
C ASN A 23 18.07 17.11 -6.91
N GLN A 24 17.43 17.79 -5.96
CA GLN A 24 18.13 18.29 -4.78
C GLN A 24 18.46 17.11 -3.86
N GLU A 25 19.69 17.09 -3.35
CA GLU A 25 20.06 16.15 -2.30
C GLU A 25 19.30 16.50 -1.02
N LYS A 26 18.73 15.47 -0.40
CA LYS A 26 17.90 15.63 0.80
C LYS A 26 18.77 15.48 2.03
N THR A 27 18.60 16.38 2.97
CA THR A 27 19.28 16.29 4.27
C THR A 27 18.83 15.06 5.04
N SER A 28 19.79 14.26 5.46
CA SER A 28 19.59 13.08 6.30
C SER A 28 18.96 13.46 7.64
N ARG A 29 17.96 12.68 8.08
CA ARG A 29 17.25 12.89 9.35
C ARG A 29 16.54 11.61 9.79
N LYS A 30 15.92 11.65 10.97
CA LYS A 30 15.00 10.62 11.42
C LYS A 30 13.70 10.67 10.60
N VAL A 31 13.29 9.53 10.05
CA VAL A 31 12.13 9.42 9.15
C VAL A 31 11.26 8.22 9.48
N ILE A 32 9.98 8.31 9.15
CA ILE A 32 9.06 7.17 9.09
C ILE A 32 8.75 6.96 7.62
N VAL A 33 9.16 5.81 7.08
CA VAL A 33 9.11 5.59 5.63
C VAL A 33 7.78 4.95 5.27
N LEU A 34 6.91 5.73 4.61
CA LEU A 34 5.78 5.19 3.88
C LEU A 34 6.31 4.63 2.56
N MET A 35 5.90 3.43 2.17
CA MET A 35 6.27 2.87 0.86
C MET A 35 5.12 2.12 0.21
N ASP A 36 4.92 2.41 -1.07
CA ASP A 36 3.86 1.80 -1.89
C ASP A 36 4.21 1.89 -3.39
N THR A 37 3.54 1.08 -4.20
CA THR A 37 3.75 1.00 -5.65
C THR A 37 2.45 1.19 -6.41
N THR A 38 2.45 2.11 -7.38
CA THR A 38 1.32 2.31 -8.29
C THR A 38 1.66 1.98 -9.74
N TYR A 39 0.69 1.48 -10.50
CA TYR A 39 0.85 1.03 -11.89
C TYR A 39 0.06 1.85 -12.92
N TRP A 40 0.61 1.94 -14.13
CA TRP A 40 -0.06 2.44 -15.34
C TRP A 40 -0.22 1.32 -16.36
N GLY A 41 -1.38 0.65 -16.30
CA GLY A 41 -1.66 -0.54 -17.10
C GLY A 41 -0.66 -1.66 -16.78
N ARG A 42 -0.29 -2.44 -17.81
CA ARG A 42 0.67 -3.55 -17.70
C ARG A 42 2.11 -3.17 -18.09
N THR A 43 2.38 -1.87 -18.25
CA THR A 43 3.63 -1.39 -18.87
C THR A 43 4.72 -1.08 -17.86
N PHE A 44 4.42 -0.23 -16.88
CA PHE A 44 5.32 0.14 -15.80
C PHE A 44 4.55 0.62 -14.57
N GLY A 45 5.24 0.64 -13.44
CA GLY A 45 4.80 1.24 -12.19
C GLY A 45 5.89 2.10 -11.56
N VAL A 46 5.51 2.77 -10.48
CA VAL A 46 6.37 3.64 -9.68
C VAL A 46 6.25 3.20 -8.24
N MET A 47 7.38 2.75 -7.69
CA MET A 47 7.54 2.54 -6.26
C MET A 47 8.02 3.86 -5.64
N LEU A 48 7.36 4.32 -4.59
CA LEU A 48 7.65 5.58 -3.91
C LEU A 48 7.95 5.32 -2.43
N PHE A 49 8.99 5.97 -1.92
CA PHE A 49 9.31 6.04 -0.50
C PHE A 49 9.12 7.50 -0.07
N LYS A 50 8.24 7.73 0.90
CA LYS A 50 7.85 9.06 1.36
C LYS A 50 8.05 9.16 2.86
N ASP A 51 8.56 10.28 3.33
CA ASP A 51 8.67 10.59 4.74
C ASP A 51 7.29 10.91 5.30
N ALA A 52 6.82 10.17 6.29
CA ALA A 52 5.55 10.46 6.93
C ALA A 52 5.59 11.74 7.78
N ILE A 53 6.77 12.16 8.24
CA ILE A 53 6.93 13.31 9.13
C ILE A 53 6.88 14.59 8.30
N THR A 54 7.83 14.78 7.38
CA THR A 54 7.91 16.00 6.56
C THR A 54 7.04 15.98 5.31
N LYS A 55 6.45 14.81 4.98
CA LYS A 55 5.74 14.57 3.72
C LYS A 55 6.62 14.69 2.47
N GLU A 56 7.94 14.69 2.61
CA GLU A 56 8.85 14.76 1.47
C GLU A 56 9.00 13.40 0.75
N ASN A 57 9.09 13.40 -0.58
CA ASN A 57 9.28 12.18 -1.37
C ASN A 57 10.76 11.78 -1.37
N LEU A 58 11.18 10.82 -0.55
CA LEU A 58 12.59 10.50 -0.33
C LEU A 58 13.24 9.84 -1.56
N LEU A 59 12.62 8.77 -2.07
CA LEU A 59 13.18 7.91 -3.11
C LEU A 59 12.08 7.36 -4.01
N LYS A 60 12.39 7.08 -5.27
CA LYS A 60 11.47 6.45 -6.22
C LYS A 60 12.19 5.48 -7.15
N TYR A 61 11.49 4.44 -7.58
CA TYR A 61 11.94 3.53 -8.62
C TYR A 61 10.87 3.34 -9.68
N PHE A 62 11.26 3.35 -10.95
CA PHE A 62 10.41 2.85 -12.03
C PHE A 62 10.56 1.34 -12.12
N VAL A 63 9.46 0.61 -11.95
CA VAL A 63 9.47 -0.85 -11.87
C VAL A 63 8.56 -1.43 -12.94
N LYS A 64 8.93 -2.59 -13.51
CA LYS A 64 8.00 -3.37 -14.33
C LYS A 64 7.14 -4.27 -13.44
N ASN A 65 7.78 -4.93 -12.49
CA ASN A 65 7.16 -5.80 -11.50
C ASN A 65 7.64 -5.39 -10.11
N GLU A 66 6.74 -5.42 -9.15
CA GLU A 66 7.00 -5.08 -7.76
C GLU A 66 7.50 -6.31 -7.01
N THR A 67 8.68 -6.19 -6.40
CA THR A 67 9.36 -7.26 -5.68
C THR A 67 9.76 -6.79 -4.29
N ASN A 68 9.76 -7.70 -3.32
CA ASN A 68 10.17 -7.38 -1.94
C ASN A 68 11.64 -6.95 -1.89
N ALA A 69 12.49 -7.48 -2.78
CA ALA A 69 13.89 -7.11 -2.87
C ALA A 69 14.08 -5.62 -3.17
N LEU A 70 13.23 -5.01 -4.01
CA LEU A 70 13.31 -3.58 -4.33
C LEU A 70 12.94 -2.71 -3.14
N TYR A 71 11.99 -3.14 -2.31
CA TYR A 71 11.68 -2.44 -1.06
C TYR A 71 12.85 -2.47 -0.08
N VAL A 72 13.44 -3.65 0.13
CA VAL A 72 14.61 -3.81 1.00
C VAL A 72 15.80 -3.00 0.47
N GLN A 73 16.02 -2.99 -0.85
CA GLN A 73 17.03 -2.18 -1.49
C GLN A 73 16.79 -0.68 -1.25
N GLY A 74 15.56 -0.19 -1.40
CA GLY A 74 15.24 1.22 -1.17
C GLY A 74 15.46 1.66 0.27
N ILE A 75 15.08 0.82 1.25
CA ILE A 75 15.36 1.06 2.67
C ILE A 75 16.87 1.11 2.93
N LYS A 76 17.65 0.18 2.38
CA LYS A 76 19.13 0.19 2.50
C LYS A 76 19.75 1.43 1.84
N GLU A 77 19.24 1.85 0.68
CA GLU A 77 19.71 3.06 0.00
C GLU A 77 19.46 4.31 0.85
N LEU A 78 18.30 4.41 1.49
CA LEU A 78 18.02 5.51 2.43
C LEU A 78 18.96 5.48 3.64
N GLN A 79 19.22 4.30 4.22
CA GLN A 79 20.19 4.17 5.31
C GLN A 79 21.60 4.58 4.89
N ASN A 80 22.05 4.17 3.70
CA ASN A 80 23.36 4.54 3.15
C ASN A 80 23.48 6.05 2.89
N LYS A 81 22.36 6.74 2.63
CA LYS A 81 22.30 8.21 2.52
C LYS A 81 22.23 8.90 3.89
N GLY A 82 22.35 8.16 5.00
CA GLY A 82 22.36 8.68 6.36
C GLY A 82 20.99 8.85 7.01
N PHE A 83 19.89 8.44 6.36
CA PHE A 83 18.57 8.52 7.00
C PHE A 83 18.43 7.51 8.13
N GLN A 84 17.97 7.99 9.29
CA GLN A 84 17.62 7.13 10.42
C GLN A 84 16.16 6.68 10.28
N ILE A 85 15.96 5.43 9.88
CA ILE A 85 14.62 4.87 9.67
C ILE A 85 14.05 4.45 11.02
N ALA A 86 13.11 5.23 11.54
CA ALA A 86 12.47 4.97 12.83
C ALA A 86 11.39 3.90 12.75
N ALA A 87 10.63 3.89 11.64
CA ALA A 87 9.59 2.93 11.37
C ALA A 87 9.27 2.90 9.87
N ILE A 88 8.56 1.87 9.45
CA ILE A 88 8.16 1.62 8.07
C ILE A 88 6.65 1.38 8.02
N VAL A 89 5.97 1.94 7.02
CA VAL A 89 4.55 1.67 6.74
C VAL A 89 4.40 1.20 5.29
N CYS A 90 3.81 0.02 5.08
CA CYS A 90 3.65 -0.54 3.73
C CYS A 90 2.41 -1.44 3.57
N ASP A 91 2.17 -1.88 2.33
CA ASP A 91 1.18 -2.93 2.05
C ASP A 91 1.60 -4.28 2.70
N GLY A 92 0.62 -5.13 2.98
CA GLY A 92 0.79 -6.47 3.55
C GLY A 92 1.25 -7.52 2.56
N ARG A 93 2.23 -7.19 1.73
CA ARG A 93 2.80 -8.15 0.78
C ARG A 93 3.44 -9.32 1.53
N LYS A 94 3.13 -10.54 1.10
CA LYS A 94 3.67 -11.76 1.70
C LYS A 94 5.21 -11.72 1.72
N GLY A 95 5.79 -11.89 2.91
CA GLY A 95 7.23 -11.87 3.14
C GLY A 95 7.84 -10.47 3.32
N LEU A 96 7.17 -9.40 2.88
CA LEU A 96 7.71 -8.03 2.98
C LEU A 96 7.82 -7.58 4.44
N LEU A 97 6.75 -7.77 5.22
CA LEU A 97 6.66 -7.32 6.61
C LEU A 97 7.77 -7.87 7.53
N LYS A 98 8.35 -9.03 7.18
CA LYS A 98 9.44 -9.68 7.93
C LYS A 98 10.84 -9.31 7.43
N SER A 99 10.96 -8.50 6.39
CA SER A 99 12.22 -8.25 5.69
C SER A 99 13.09 -7.14 6.30
N PHE A 100 12.62 -6.46 7.35
CA PHE A 100 13.23 -5.23 7.86
C PHE A 100 13.89 -5.37 9.25
N GLY A 101 14.11 -6.61 9.71
CA GLY A 101 14.82 -6.89 10.95
C GLY A 101 14.13 -6.26 12.17
N ALA A 102 14.87 -5.45 12.93
CA ALA A 102 14.40 -4.80 14.15
C ALA A 102 13.62 -3.49 13.91
N ILE A 103 13.53 -3.01 12.67
CA ILE A 103 12.78 -1.78 12.37
C ILE A 103 11.28 -2.08 12.58
N PRO A 104 10.53 -1.28 13.36
CA PRO A 104 9.09 -1.42 13.47
C PRO A 104 8.41 -1.29 12.10
N VAL A 105 7.57 -2.28 11.75
CA VAL A 105 6.85 -2.32 10.48
C VAL A 105 5.35 -2.34 10.72
N GLN A 106 4.69 -1.25 10.33
CA GLN A 106 3.25 -1.13 10.28
C GLN A 106 2.73 -1.58 8.91
N MET A 107 1.84 -2.57 8.89
CA MET A 107 1.02 -2.86 7.74
C MET A 107 -0.11 -1.82 7.64
N CYS A 108 -0.31 -1.26 6.45
CA CYS A 108 -1.38 -0.31 6.20
C CYS A 108 -2.76 -0.94 6.45
N GLN A 109 -3.49 -0.39 7.42
CA GLN A 109 -4.83 -0.87 7.78
C GLN A 109 -5.85 -0.69 6.63
N PHE A 110 -5.70 0.34 5.80
CA PHE A 110 -6.54 0.51 4.61
C PHE A 110 -6.36 -0.65 3.61
N HIS A 111 -5.12 -1.04 3.33
CA HIS A 111 -4.83 -2.20 2.48
C HIS A 111 -5.34 -3.51 3.09
N GLN A 112 -5.26 -3.68 4.41
CA GLN A 112 -5.89 -4.80 5.09
C GLN A 112 -7.41 -4.82 4.86
N SER A 113 -8.09 -3.67 5.03
CA SER A 113 -9.52 -3.55 4.76
C SER A 113 -9.88 -3.86 3.31
N GLU A 114 -9.03 -3.49 2.34
CA GLU A 114 -9.22 -3.89 0.95
C GLU A 114 -9.09 -5.39 0.73
N ILE A 115 -8.12 -6.06 1.38
CA ILE A 115 -7.98 -7.53 1.33
C ILE A 115 -9.28 -8.19 1.81
N ILE A 116 -9.86 -7.71 2.91
CA ILE A 116 -11.13 -8.23 3.43
C ILE A 116 -12.28 -7.97 2.46
N ARG A 117 -12.36 -6.77 1.87
CA ARG A 117 -13.38 -6.44 0.87
C ARG A 117 -13.30 -7.33 -0.37
N ARG A 118 -12.11 -7.78 -0.78
CA ARG A 118 -11.95 -8.75 -1.88
C ARG A 118 -12.51 -10.13 -1.53
N TYR A 119 -12.43 -10.55 -0.26
CA TYR A 119 -13.01 -11.80 0.20
C TYR A 119 -14.52 -11.73 0.43
N LEU A 120 -15.00 -10.71 1.15
CA LEU A 120 -16.39 -10.62 1.63
C LEU A 120 -17.33 -9.81 0.72
N THR A 121 -16.77 -9.01 -0.19
CA THR A 121 -17.46 -7.94 -0.96
C THR A 121 -17.91 -6.76 -0.07
N LYS A 122 -18.41 -5.68 -0.68
CA LYS A 122 -18.90 -4.50 0.04
C LYS A 122 -20.22 -4.75 0.80
N LYS A 123 -21.03 -5.71 0.35
CA LYS A 123 -22.34 -6.06 0.93
C LYS A 123 -22.43 -7.58 1.14
N PRO A 124 -21.77 -8.12 2.17
CA PRO A 124 -21.83 -9.55 2.47
C PRO A 124 -23.27 -9.99 2.78
N LYS A 125 -23.69 -11.14 2.24
CA LYS A 125 -25.03 -11.70 2.49
C LYS A 125 -25.11 -12.51 3.79
N LEU A 126 -24.00 -13.18 4.15
CA LEU A 126 -23.93 -14.00 5.35
C LEU A 126 -23.79 -13.11 6.58
N LYS A 127 -24.55 -13.41 7.64
CA LYS A 127 -24.47 -12.70 8.93
C LYS A 127 -23.03 -12.68 9.48
N ALA A 128 -22.35 -13.83 9.46
CA ALA A 128 -20.94 -13.94 9.84
C ALA A 128 -20.02 -12.97 9.05
N GLY A 129 -20.30 -12.76 7.76
CA GLY A 129 -19.54 -11.82 6.93
C GLY A 129 -19.89 -10.35 7.18
N GLN A 130 -21.12 -10.06 7.60
CA GLN A 130 -21.55 -8.70 8.00
C GLN A 130 -20.88 -8.31 9.31
N GLU A 131 -20.95 -9.18 10.31
CA GLU A 131 -20.32 -8.96 11.62
C GLU A 131 -18.78 -8.81 11.48
N LEU A 132 -18.13 -9.65 10.66
CA LEU A 132 -16.69 -9.51 10.41
C LEU A 132 -16.34 -8.19 9.73
N LYS A 133 -17.20 -7.71 8.83
CA LYS A 133 -17.00 -6.42 8.15
C LYS A 133 -17.11 -5.26 9.15
N GLU A 134 -18.07 -5.31 10.08
CA GLU A 134 -18.22 -4.31 11.14
C GLU A 134 -16.96 -4.20 11.99
N ILE A 135 -16.40 -5.34 12.41
CA ILE A 135 -15.11 -5.36 13.15
C ILE A 135 -14.00 -4.71 12.33
N VAL A 136 -13.88 -5.04 11.05
CA VAL A 136 -12.85 -4.48 10.16
C VAL A 136 -13.04 -2.98 9.94
N ASP A 137 -14.28 -2.48 9.91
CA ASP A 137 -14.56 -1.05 9.80
C ASP A 137 -14.13 -0.28 11.08
N LEU A 138 -14.03 -0.95 12.24
CA LEU A 138 -13.50 -0.36 13.49
C LEU A 138 -11.97 -0.30 13.55
N MET A 139 -11.26 -1.10 12.74
CA MET A 139 -9.80 -1.30 12.80
C MET A 139 -8.97 0.00 12.80
N THR A 140 -9.45 1.04 12.11
CA THR A 140 -8.73 2.33 11.97
C THR A 140 -9.01 3.34 13.07
N ILE A 141 -10.00 3.07 13.93
CA ILE A 141 -10.51 4.03 14.92
C ILE A 141 -10.51 3.48 16.36
N THR A 142 -10.14 2.22 16.55
CA THR A 142 -10.12 1.53 17.87
C THR A 142 -8.69 1.18 18.28
N ASP A 143 -8.50 0.91 19.57
CA ASP A 143 -7.26 0.34 20.14
C ASP A 143 -7.06 -1.13 19.78
N LYS A 144 -5.83 -1.61 20.01
CA LYS A 144 -5.41 -2.97 19.68
C LYS A 144 -6.23 -4.02 20.44
N GLU A 145 -6.39 -3.85 21.74
CA GLU A 145 -7.04 -4.79 22.64
C GLU A 145 -8.50 -4.98 22.26
N SER A 146 -9.23 -3.89 22.03
CA SER A 146 -10.64 -3.93 21.62
C SER A 146 -10.82 -4.60 20.26
N PHE A 147 -9.92 -4.35 19.30
CA PHE A 147 -9.98 -5.02 18.00
C PHE A 147 -9.68 -6.52 18.10
N GLU A 148 -8.66 -6.89 18.87
CA GLU A 148 -8.27 -8.28 19.08
C GLU A 148 -9.35 -9.08 19.81
N GLY A 149 -9.97 -8.47 20.84
CA GLY A 149 -11.10 -9.03 21.56
C GLY A 149 -12.30 -9.26 20.65
N ALA A 150 -12.76 -8.24 19.92
CA ALA A 150 -13.88 -8.36 19.00
C ALA A 150 -13.63 -9.41 17.90
N LEU A 151 -12.40 -9.48 17.36
CA LEU A 151 -12.02 -10.49 16.37
C LEU A 151 -11.98 -11.90 16.97
N GLY A 152 -11.58 -12.04 18.24
CA GLY A 152 -11.59 -13.28 19.02
C GLY A 152 -13.01 -13.79 19.26
N GLU A 153 -13.87 -12.96 19.83
CA GLU A 153 -15.29 -13.28 20.09
C GLU A 153 -16.01 -13.67 18.79
N TRP A 154 -15.74 -12.96 17.70
CA TRP A 154 -16.28 -13.32 16.39
C TRP A 154 -15.82 -14.71 15.94
N PHE A 155 -14.55 -15.05 16.15
CA PHE A 155 -14.04 -16.37 15.78
C PHE A 155 -14.70 -17.47 16.59
N GLU A 156 -14.77 -17.33 17.91
CA GLU A 156 -15.42 -18.30 18.80
C GLU A 156 -16.88 -18.55 18.40
N LYS A 157 -17.62 -17.47 18.13
CA LYS A 157 -19.02 -17.54 17.70
C LYS A 157 -19.23 -18.27 16.37
N TRP A 158 -18.30 -18.11 15.42
CA TRP A 158 -18.46 -18.61 14.05
C TRP A 158 -17.52 -19.78 13.71
N GLU A 159 -16.76 -20.33 14.66
CA GLU A 159 -15.75 -21.34 14.41
C GLU A 159 -16.33 -22.60 13.75
N ASP A 160 -17.39 -23.17 14.33
CA ASP A 160 -18.06 -24.35 13.79
C ASP A 160 -18.57 -24.11 12.37
N PHE A 161 -19.20 -22.95 12.15
CA PHE A 161 -19.65 -22.53 10.84
C PHE A 161 -18.49 -22.44 9.84
N LEU A 162 -17.36 -21.84 10.21
CA LEU A 162 -16.16 -21.74 9.36
C LEU A 162 -15.55 -23.10 9.04
N ASN A 163 -15.67 -24.05 9.97
CA ASN A 163 -15.12 -25.40 9.86
C ASN A 163 -16.03 -26.36 9.08
N GLU A 164 -17.27 -25.98 8.76
CA GLU A 164 -18.16 -26.77 7.92
C GLU A 164 -17.49 -27.20 6.60
N ARG A 165 -17.51 -28.51 6.34
CA ARG A 165 -16.96 -29.11 5.12
C ARG A 165 -18.05 -29.72 4.26
N SER A 166 -17.77 -29.81 2.97
CA SER A 166 -18.53 -30.59 2.00
C SER A 166 -17.59 -31.47 1.19
N VAL A 167 -18.11 -32.56 0.64
CA VAL A 167 -17.36 -33.48 -0.21
C VAL A 167 -17.60 -33.11 -1.67
N ASN A 168 -16.55 -33.06 -2.47
CA ASN A 168 -16.70 -32.97 -3.92
C ASN A 168 -17.02 -34.38 -4.48
N PRO A 169 -18.22 -34.62 -5.03
CA PRO A 169 -18.64 -35.96 -5.46
C PRO A 169 -17.80 -36.52 -6.61
N LEU A 170 -17.18 -35.65 -7.43
CA LEU A 170 -16.37 -36.08 -8.58
C LEU A 170 -14.93 -36.45 -8.22
N LYS A 171 -14.39 -35.87 -7.14
CA LYS A 171 -12.97 -36.02 -6.76
C LYS A 171 -12.76 -36.69 -5.41
N ASN A 172 -13.86 -37.02 -4.71
CA ASN A 172 -13.89 -37.51 -3.33
C ASN A 172 -13.01 -36.70 -2.35
N LYS A 173 -12.84 -35.39 -2.60
CA LYS A 173 -12.02 -34.48 -1.80
C LYS A 173 -12.92 -33.55 -0.98
N THR A 174 -12.61 -33.40 0.30
CA THR A 174 -13.35 -32.50 1.19
C THR A 174 -12.87 -31.05 1.03
N PHE A 175 -13.79 -30.08 1.18
CA PHE A 175 -13.47 -28.67 1.14
C PHE A 175 -14.34 -27.87 2.10
N TYR A 176 -13.81 -26.78 2.66
CA TYR A 176 -14.59 -25.86 3.49
C TYR A 176 -15.69 -25.18 2.68
N LYS A 177 -16.91 -25.10 3.21
CA LYS A 177 -18.02 -24.41 2.55
C LYS A 177 -17.74 -22.90 2.42
N HIS A 178 -17.26 -22.28 3.49
CA HIS A 178 -17.10 -20.82 3.59
C HIS A 178 -15.66 -20.37 3.33
N LYS A 179 -15.03 -20.86 2.26
CA LYS A 179 -13.59 -20.61 1.96
C LYS A 179 -13.19 -19.14 2.02
N LYS A 180 -14.00 -18.25 1.44
CA LYS A 180 -13.70 -16.81 1.37
C LYS A 180 -13.76 -16.16 2.75
N LEU A 181 -14.82 -16.40 3.51
CA LEU A 181 -14.96 -15.90 4.88
C LEU A 181 -13.80 -16.38 5.77
N ARG A 182 -13.46 -17.66 5.67
CA ARG A 182 -12.33 -18.24 6.38
C ARG A 182 -10.99 -17.65 5.96
N SER A 183 -10.83 -17.31 4.67
CA SER A 183 -9.62 -16.64 4.17
C SER A 183 -9.53 -15.18 4.65
N ALA A 184 -10.67 -14.49 4.75
CA ALA A 184 -10.74 -13.15 5.31
C ALA A 184 -10.26 -13.14 6.77
N TYR A 185 -10.85 -13.97 7.62
CA TYR A 185 -10.43 -14.12 9.02
C TYR A 185 -8.94 -14.48 9.14
N ARG A 186 -8.48 -15.48 8.38
CA ARG A 186 -7.08 -15.89 8.38
C ARG A 186 -6.13 -14.76 7.99
N SER A 187 -6.52 -13.92 7.04
CA SER A 187 -5.69 -12.77 6.64
C SER A 187 -5.55 -11.75 7.77
N LEU A 188 -6.62 -11.46 8.52
CA LEU A 188 -6.57 -10.61 9.71
C LEU A 188 -5.66 -11.23 10.76
N LYS A 189 -5.90 -12.50 11.13
CA LYS A 189 -5.13 -13.15 12.19
C LYS A 189 -3.65 -13.28 11.84
N THR A 190 -3.33 -13.56 10.57
CA THR A 190 -1.94 -13.63 10.10
C THR A 190 -1.27 -12.26 10.19
N ASN A 191 -1.99 -11.20 9.80
CA ASN A 191 -1.42 -9.86 9.70
C ASN A 191 -1.46 -9.05 10.99
N LEU A 192 -2.24 -9.50 11.97
CA LEU A 192 -2.51 -8.83 13.24
C LEU A 192 -1.26 -8.23 13.92
N PRO A 193 -0.11 -8.93 14.02
CA PRO A 193 1.09 -8.38 14.64
C PRO A 193 1.62 -7.09 13.98
N TRP A 194 1.28 -6.84 12.72
CA TRP A 194 1.70 -5.66 11.96
C TRP A 194 0.60 -4.60 11.83
N LEU A 195 -0.64 -4.88 12.26
CA LEU A 195 -1.76 -3.93 12.11
C LEU A 195 -1.79 -2.84 13.19
N PHE A 196 -1.14 -3.08 14.33
CA PHE A 196 -1.13 -2.19 15.49
C PHE A 196 0.28 -1.84 15.98
N THR A 197 1.28 -1.93 15.10
CA THR A 197 2.66 -1.49 15.41
C THR A 197 2.70 -0.01 15.78
N TRP A 198 1.82 0.81 15.19
CA TRP A 198 1.63 2.21 15.60
C TRP A 198 1.14 2.37 17.05
N TYR A 199 0.34 1.43 17.54
CA TYR A 199 -0.22 1.44 18.89
C TYR A 199 0.84 0.99 19.91
N ASP A 200 1.60 -0.06 19.56
CA ASP A 200 2.71 -0.57 20.37
C ASP A 200 3.90 0.42 20.48
N HIS A 201 3.98 1.39 19.56
CA HIS A 201 5.02 2.42 19.47
C HIS A 201 4.44 3.84 19.36
N ILE A 202 3.52 4.20 20.25
CA ILE A 202 2.79 5.47 20.20
C ILE A 202 3.73 6.69 20.21
N GLU A 203 4.90 6.57 20.86
CA GLU A 203 5.95 7.59 20.94
C GLU A 203 6.58 7.92 19.58
N LEU A 204 6.52 7.00 18.62
CA LEU A 204 7.03 7.20 17.27
C LEU A 204 6.02 7.88 16.36
N ASN A 205 4.75 7.99 16.75
CA ASN A 205 3.67 8.60 15.97
C ASN A 205 3.57 8.02 14.55
N ILE A 206 3.64 6.70 14.44
CA ILE A 206 3.59 5.97 13.16
C ILE A 206 2.17 6.08 12.59
N PRO A 207 2.00 6.48 11.32
CA PRO A 207 0.68 6.41 10.70
C PRO A 207 0.21 4.97 10.54
N ASN A 208 -1.05 4.72 10.87
CA ASN A 208 -1.69 3.41 10.67
C ASN A 208 -2.04 3.11 9.18
N THR A 209 -1.92 4.11 8.30
CA THR A 209 -2.24 4.01 6.87
C THR A 209 -1.21 4.71 5.97
N THR A 210 -1.18 4.33 4.69
CA THR A 210 -0.36 4.94 3.63
C THR A 210 -1.06 6.08 2.89
N ASN A 211 -2.14 6.63 3.45
CA ASN A 211 -3.01 7.62 2.78
C ASN A 211 -2.26 8.80 2.14
N ALA A 212 -1.15 9.24 2.75
CA ALA A 212 -0.31 10.31 2.20
C ALA A 212 0.37 9.95 0.87
N ILE A 213 0.69 8.66 0.64
CA ILE A 213 1.15 8.16 -0.66
C ILE A 213 -0.04 7.92 -1.59
N ASP A 214 -1.12 7.29 -1.10
CA ASP A 214 -2.29 6.95 -1.91
C ASP A 214 -2.92 8.20 -2.56
N GLY A 215 -3.10 9.28 -1.78
CA GLY A 215 -3.59 10.56 -2.30
C GLY A 215 -2.64 11.19 -3.32
N HIS A 216 -1.33 11.05 -3.10
CA HIS A 216 -0.31 11.57 -4.00
C HIS A 216 -0.30 10.80 -5.34
N PHE A 217 -0.49 9.48 -5.30
CA PHE A 217 -0.68 8.66 -6.50
C PHE A 217 -1.99 8.95 -7.22
N ALA A 218 -3.07 9.21 -6.50
CA ALA A 218 -4.34 9.62 -7.10
C ALA A 218 -4.21 10.93 -7.87
N ASP A 219 -3.58 11.95 -7.29
CA ASP A 219 -3.32 13.23 -7.97
C ASP A 219 -2.44 13.03 -9.21
N LEU A 220 -1.35 12.28 -9.08
CA LEU A 220 -0.46 11.96 -10.20
C LEU A 220 -1.21 11.25 -11.34
N LYS A 221 -2.05 10.26 -11.04
CA LYS A 221 -2.87 9.56 -12.03
C LYS A 221 -3.87 10.50 -12.70
N ASN A 222 -4.53 11.36 -11.93
CA ASN A 222 -5.48 12.33 -12.47
C ASN A 222 -4.82 13.31 -13.45
N LYS A 223 -3.63 13.83 -13.10
CA LYS A 223 -2.86 14.72 -13.97
C LYS A 223 -2.39 14.01 -15.24
N LEU A 224 -1.92 12.76 -15.14
CA LEU A 224 -1.52 11.98 -16.31
C LEU A 224 -2.68 11.53 -17.20
N ARG A 225 -3.88 11.34 -16.65
CA ARG A 225 -5.08 10.96 -17.42
C ARG A 225 -5.43 12.00 -18.49
N ASN A 226 -5.12 13.27 -18.25
CA ASN A 226 -5.28 14.35 -19.23
C ASN A 226 -4.26 14.28 -20.38
N HIS A 227 -3.29 13.36 -20.30
CA HIS A 227 -2.15 13.21 -21.21
C HIS A 227 -1.96 11.76 -21.69
N ASN A 228 -3.06 11.05 -21.97
CA ASN A 228 -3.05 9.62 -22.31
C ASN A 228 -2.14 9.26 -23.51
N GLY A 229 -2.02 10.17 -24.49
CA GLY A 229 -1.20 9.99 -25.70
C GLY A 229 0.31 10.17 -25.51
N LEU A 230 0.80 10.44 -24.29
CA LEU A 230 2.24 10.52 -24.04
C LEU A 230 2.92 9.15 -24.19
N SER A 231 4.10 9.15 -24.80
CA SER A 231 5.00 8.00 -24.79
C SER A 231 5.42 7.66 -23.35
N ILE A 232 5.83 6.41 -23.12
CA ILE A 232 6.26 5.95 -21.79
C ILE A 232 7.40 6.83 -21.25
N ILE A 233 8.36 7.20 -22.10
CA ILE A 233 9.50 8.07 -21.72
C ILE A 233 8.99 9.42 -21.19
N ARG A 234 8.06 10.06 -21.88
CA ARG A 234 7.49 11.35 -21.44
C ARG A 234 6.61 11.22 -20.20
N LYS A 235 5.90 10.10 -20.05
CA LYS A 235 5.16 9.79 -18.81
C LYS A 235 6.11 9.68 -17.63
N LYS A 236 7.22 8.94 -17.76
CA LYS A 236 8.25 8.85 -16.72
C LYS A 236 8.84 10.21 -16.38
N LYS A 237 9.16 11.03 -17.38
CA LYS A 237 9.67 12.39 -17.18
C LYS A 237 8.68 13.30 -16.45
N PHE A 238 7.40 13.21 -16.80
CA PHE A 238 6.33 13.92 -16.08
C PHE A 238 6.28 13.49 -14.61
N ILE A 239 6.28 12.18 -14.35
CA ILE A 239 6.30 11.61 -13.00
C ILE A 239 7.55 12.07 -12.24
N GLU A 240 8.70 12.11 -12.90
CA GLU A 240 9.95 12.56 -12.28
C GLU A 240 9.83 13.98 -11.77
N GLY A 241 9.33 14.89 -12.61
CA GLY A 241 9.15 16.29 -12.25
C GLY A 241 8.05 16.49 -11.22
N PHE A 242 6.98 15.69 -11.29
CA PHE A 242 5.89 15.72 -10.31
C PHE A 242 6.36 15.30 -8.92
N LEU A 243 7.17 14.23 -8.82
CA LEU A 243 7.67 13.71 -7.54
C LEU A 243 8.90 14.45 -7.01
N LYS A 244 9.47 15.38 -7.79
CA LYS A 244 10.55 16.29 -7.35
C LYS A 244 9.99 17.42 -6.48
N ALA A 245 8.72 17.77 -6.66
CA ALA A 245 8.03 18.83 -5.93
C ALA A 245 7.87 18.51 -4.43
#